data_AF-A0A6I3X3N4-F1
#
_entry.id   AF-A0A6I3X3N4-F1
#
_cell.length_a   1.000
_cell.length_b   1.000
_cell.length_c   1.000
_cell.angle_alpha   90.00
_cell.angle_beta   90.00
_cell.angle_gamma   90.00
#
_symmetry.space_group_name_H-M   'P 1'
#
loop_
_entity.id
_entity.type
_entity.pdbx_description
1 polymer ?
#
loop_
_entity_poly.entity_id
_entity_poly.type
_entity_poly.pdbx_seq_one_letter_code
_entity_poly.pdbx_strand_id
1 'polypeptide(L)'
;MHSLTPDVVRSLQMADTDERLAALERFAVATFPTAHEEIWRYSRIGELNLDAYRLGTLTTTITGADSIPSHDAADVTGTVLDLFEDLNRAFMSPICLRIPAGVVHPEPIVITHTLLTD
;
A
#
# COMPACT_ATOMS: atom_id res chain seq x y z
N MET A 1 15.18 6.29 -14.27
CA MET A 1 14.13 7.28 -14.03
C MET A 1 13.36 6.78 -12.82
N HIS A 2 13.50 7.48 -11.69
CA HIS A 2 12.92 7.06 -10.41
C HIS A 2 11.39 7.03 -10.57
N SER A 3 10.75 5.87 -10.34
CA SER A 3 9.29 5.74 -10.55
C SER A 3 8.48 6.27 -9.36
N LEU A 4 9.10 6.55 -8.22
CA LEU A 4 8.45 7.04 -7.01
C LEU A 4 8.46 8.58 -7.00
N THR A 5 7.50 9.21 -7.67
CA THR A 5 7.46 10.68 -7.82
C THR A 5 6.12 11.28 -7.40
N PRO A 6 6.08 12.58 -7.05
CA PRO A 6 4.83 13.29 -6.78
C PRO A 6 3.84 13.26 -7.94
N ASP A 7 4.34 13.26 -9.18
CA ASP A 7 3.48 13.22 -10.37
C ASP A 7 2.76 11.88 -10.51
N VAL A 8 3.43 10.78 -10.14
CA VAL A 8 2.77 9.48 -10.06
C VAL A 8 1.66 9.52 -9.01
N VAL A 9 1.94 10.01 -7.79
CA VAL A 9 0.92 10.11 -6.73
C VAL A 9 -0.32 10.88 -7.21
N ARG A 10 -0.11 12.03 -7.87
CA ARG A 10 -1.21 12.83 -8.45
C ARG A 10 -1.97 12.09 -9.55
N SER A 11 -1.28 11.31 -10.37
CA SER A 11 -1.90 10.54 -11.45
C SER A 11 -2.86 9.45 -10.97
N LEU A 12 -2.72 9.00 -9.70
CA LEU A 12 -3.61 8.01 -9.10
C LEU A 12 -5.01 8.57 -8.81
N GLN A 13 -5.20 9.90 -8.82
CA GLN A 13 -6.50 10.58 -8.67
C GLN A 13 -7.35 10.09 -7.48
N MET A 14 -6.71 9.81 -6.34
CA MET A 14 -7.38 9.37 -5.11
C MET A 14 -7.87 10.54 -4.26
N ALA A 15 -8.90 10.30 -3.44
CA ALA A 15 -9.54 11.32 -2.60
C ALA A 15 -8.59 11.91 -1.54
N ASP A 16 -7.59 11.15 -1.10
CA ASP A 16 -6.60 11.46 -0.05
C ASP A 16 -5.25 11.92 -0.63
N THR A 17 -5.22 12.47 -1.85
CA THR A 17 -3.98 12.83 -2.56
C THR A 17 -2.99 13.66 -1.72
N ASP A 18 -3.46 14.63 -0.93
CA ASP A 18 -2.59 15.47 -0.10
C ASP A 18 -1.88 14.67 1.01
N GLU A 19 -2.58 13.74 1.65
CA GLU A 19 -2.00 12.86 2.67
C GLU A 19 -0.96 11.91 2.07
N ARG A 20 -1.21 11.44 0.84
CA ARG A 20 -0.30 10.57 0.09
C ARG A 20 0.95 11.30 -0.36
N LEU A 21 0.84 12.58 -0.74
CA LEU A 21 1.99 13.44 -1.00
C LEU A 21 2.81 13.68 0.28
N ALA A 22 2.16 13.95 1.41
CA ALA A 22 2.84 14.08 2.70
C ALA A 22 3.54 12.78 3.14
N ALA A 23 2.96 11.62 2.84
CA ALA A 23 3.62 10.32 3.07
C ALA A 23 4.85 10.14 2.18
N LEU A 24 4.76 10.51 0.89
CA LEU A 24 5.90 10.47 -0.02
C LEU A 24 7.04 11.38 0.46
N GLU A 25 6.73 12.58 0.95
CA GLU A 25 7.72 13.51 1.52
C GLU A 25 8.42 12.92 2.74
N ARG A 26 7.66 12.29 3.65
CA ARG A 26 8.22 11.61 4.83
C ARG A 26 9.11 10.42 4.43
N PHE A 27 8.67 9.61 3.47
CA PHE A 27 9.48 8.52 2.90
C PHE A 27 10.78 9.05 2.27
N ALA A 28 10.73 10.14 1.49
CA ALA A 28 11.88 10.66 0.75
C ALA A 28 13.03 11.16 1.66
N VAL A 29 12.71 11.55 2.90
CA VAL A 29 13.71 11.99 3.89
C VAL A 29 14.01 10.94 4.96
N ALA A 30 13.32 9.79 4.94
CA ALA A 30 13.53 8.73 5.90
C ALA A 30 14.89 8.04 5.70
N THR A 31 15.53 7.68 6.80
CA THR A 31 16.73 6.84 6.75
C THR A 31 16.32 5.43 6.31
N PHE A 32 16.95 4.93 5.24
CA PHE A 32 16.72 3.56 4.82
C PHE A 32 17.25 2.58 5.88
N PRO A 33 16.53 1.49 6.19
CA PRO A 33 16.92 0.62 7.28
C PRO A 33 18.14 -0.22 6.91
N THR A 34 18.84 -0.66 7.94
CA THR A 34 19.95 -1.59 7.79
C THR A 34 19.70 -2.88 8.57
N ALA A 35 20.35 -3.97 8.17
CA ALA A 35 20.28 -5.23 8.91
C ALA A 35 20.91 -5.19 10.32
N HIS A 36 21.50 -4.06 10.74
CA HIS A 36 21.98 -3.87 12.12
C HIS A 36 20.84 -3.59 13.11
N GLU A 37 19.70 -3.13 12.63
CA GLU A 37 18.52 -2.89 13.44
C GLU A 37 17.85 -4.22 13.83
N GLU A 38 17.39 -4.33 15.08
CA GLU A 38 16.78 -5.57 15.61
C GLU A 38 15.64 -6.09 14.71
N ILE A 39 14.77 -5.17 14.25
CA ILE A 39 13.61 -5.49 13.42
C ILE A 39 13.97 -6.04 12.03
N TRP A 40 15.20 -5.81 11.55
CA TRP A 40 15.66 -6.20 10.21
C TRP A 40 16.80 -7.22 10.22
N ARG A 41 17.27 -7.68 11.39
CA ARG A 41 18.45 -8.55 11.54
C ARG A 41 18.43 -9.79 10.64
N TYR A 42 17.25 -10.35 10.41
CA TYR A 42 17.08 -11.58 9.63
C TYR A 42 16.52 -11.35 8.22
N SER A 43 16.29 -10.08 7.84
CA SER A 43 15.90 -9.73 6.47
C SER A 43 17.14 -9.34 5.66
N ARG A 44 17.00 -9.37 4.33
CA ARG A 44 18.02 -8.85 3.41
C ARG A 44 17.80 -7.37 3.10
N ILE A 45 17.38 -6.57 4.09
CA ILE A 45 16.97 -5.18 3.83
C ILE A 45 18.09 -4.34 3.18
N GLY A 46 19.35 -4.62 3.51
CA GLY A 46 20.51 -3.93 2.91
C GLY A 46 20.74 -4.26 1.43
N GLU A 47 20.08 -5.27 0.87
CA GLU A 47 20.12 -5.60 -0.56
C GLU A 47 18.96 -4.95 -1.34
N LEU A 48 17.95 -4.39 -0.66
CA LEU A 48 16.79 -3.79 -1.32
C LEU A 48 17.19 -2.47 -2.01
N ASN A 49 17.16 -2.48 -3.34
CA ASN A 49 17.37 -1.31 -4.17
C ASN A 49 16.09 -0.94 -4.91
N LEU A 50 15.37 0.08 -4.44
CA LEU A 50 14.10 0.52 -5.04
C LEU A 50 14.27 1.07 -6.47
N ASP A 51 15.45 1.60 -6.81
CA ASP A 51 15.77 2.06 -8.18
C ASP A 51 15.82 0.93 -9.21
N ALA A 52 15.98 -0.33 -8.75
CA ALA A 52 15.97 -1.49 -9.63
C ALA A 52 14.54 -1.89 -10.07
N TYR A 53 13.51 -1.31 -9.46
CA TYR A 53 12.11 -1.63 -9.73
C TYR A 53 11.45 -0.56 -10.59
N ARG A 54 10.39 -0.98 -11.29
CA ARG A 54 9.47 -0.10 -12.02
C ARG A 54 8.07 -0.31 -11.45
N LEU A 55 7.24 0.72 -11.52
CA LEU A 55 5.83 0.57 -11.21
C LEU A 55 5.16 -0.32 -12.27
N GLY A 56 4.35 -1.26 -11.81
CA GLY A 56 3.50 -2.10 -12.65
C GLY A 56 2.02 -1.81 -12.42
N THR A 57 1.18 -2.43 -13.24
CA THR A 57 -0.28 -2.30 -13.09
C THR A 57 -0.79 -3.41 -12.17
N LEU A 58 -1.43 -3.03 -11.07
CA LEU A 58 -2.06 -3.96 -10.14
C LEU A 58 -3.53 -4.17 -10.52
N THR A 59 -3.90 -5.39 -10.89
CA THR A 59 -5.31 -5.79 -11.03
C THR A 59 -5.75 -6.52 -9.78
N THR A 60 -6.84 -6.06 -9.16
CA THR A 60 -7.42 -6.75 -8.00
C THR A 60 -8.77 -7.34 -8.35
N THR A 61 -8.98 -8.60 -7.97
CA THR A 61 -10.29 -9.25 -8.03
C THR A 61 -10.72 -9.64 -6.63
N ILE A 62 -12.02 -9.49 -6.35
CA ILE A 62 -12.62 -9.85 -5.07
C ILE A 62 -13.73 -10.87 -5.38
N THR A 63 -13.69 -12.02 -4.72
CA THR A 63 -14.71 -13.07 -4.85
C THR A 63 -15.28 -13.40 -3.48
N GLY A 64 -16.56 -13.81 -3.43
CA GLY A 64 -17.26 -14.09 -2.16
C GLY A 64 -17.72 -12.85 -1.38
N ALA A 65 -17.67 -11.66 -2.01
CA ALA A 65 -18.02 -10.38 -1.39
C ALA A 65 -19.24 -9.69 -1.99
N ASP A 66 -20.07 -10.41 -2.76
CA ASP A 66 -21.18 -9.81 -3.54
C ASP A 66 -22.20 -9.03 -2.68
N SER A 67 -22.30 -9.36 -1.39
CA SER A 67 -23.18 -8.72 -0.41
C SER A 67 -22.49 -7.69 0.50
N ILE A 68 -21.22 -7.35 0.24
CA ILE A 68 -20.41 -6.48 1.09
C ILE A 68 -20.17 -5.15 0.37
N PRO A 69 -20.55 -4.01 0.96
CA PRO A 69 -20.15 -2.70 0.44
C PRO A 69 -18.63 -2.56 0.44
N SER A 70 -18.06 -2.29 -0.73
CA SER A 70 -16.64 -1.89 -0.87
C SER A 70 -16.53 -0.38 -1.05
N HIS A 71 -15.53 0.23 -0.43
CA HIS A 71 -15.19 1.64 -0.63
C HIS A 71 -13.68 1.81 -0.87
N ASP A 72 -13.33 2.82 -1.65
CA ASP A 72 -11.94 3.18 -1.99
C ASP A 72 -11.27 4.04 -0.90
N ALA A 73 -11.91 4.20 0.27
CA ALA A 73 -11.38 4.97 1.38
C ALA A 73 -11.18 4.06 2.59
N ALA A 74 -9.92 3.90 3.00
CA ALA A 74 -9.57 3.23 4.25
C ALA A 74 -9.20 4.30 5.29
N ASP A 75 -10.01 4.41 6.34
CA ASP A 75 -9.70 5.22 7.52
C ASP A 75 -8.69 4.44 8.38
N VAL A 76 -7.45 4.37 7.90
CA VAL A 76 -6.34 3.71 8.63
C VAL A 76 -5.75 4.73 9.58
N THR A 77 -6.23 4.72 10.82
CA THR A 77 -5.69 5.53 11.91
C THR A 77 -4.65 4.73 12.69
N GLY A 78 -3.51 5.36 13.01
CA GLY A 78 -2.42 4.69 13.73
C GLY A 78 -1.12 5.48 13.71
N THR A 79 -0.15 5.01 14.49
CA THR A 79 1.23 5.52 14.44
C THR A 79 1.96 4.85 13.29
N VAL A 80 2.59 5.67 12.44
CA VAL A 80 3.44 5.19 11.33
C VAL A 80 4.56 4.33 11.90
N LEU A 81 4.65 3.08 11.44
CA LEU A 81 5.56 2.07 11.93
C LEU A 81 6.97 2.23 11.36
N ASP A 82 7.09 2.37 10.04
CA ASP A 82 8.36 2.49 9.32
C ASP A 82 8.20 3.24 7.98
N LEU A 83 9.30 3.43 7.26
CA LEU A 83 9.28 4.10 5.95
C LEU A 83 8.45 3.33 4.89
N PHE A 84 8.29 2.02 5.02
CA PHE A 84 7.54 1.21 4.06
C PHE A 84 6.04 1.41 4.24
N GLU A 85 5.59 1.78 5.44
CA GLU A 85 4.23 2.26 5.64
C GLU A 85 3.99 3.57 4.87
N ASP A 86 4.93 4.52 4.91
CA ASP A 86 4.82 5.77 4.15
C ASP A 86 4.91 5.54 2.64
N LEU A 87 5.78 4.64 2.19
CA LEU A 87 5.83 4.20 0.81
C LEU A 87 4.49 3.58 0.38
N ASN A 88 3.92 2.68 1.18
CA ASN A 88 2.63 2.09 0.89
C ASN A 88 1.53 3.15 0.86
N ARG A 89 1.47 4.06 1.84
CA ARG A 89 0.44 5.10 1.87
C ARG A 89 0.48 5.99 0.64
N ALA A 90 1.69 6.36 0.20
CA ALA A 90 1.87 7.18 -1.00
C ALA A 90 1.32 6.53 -2.28
N PHE A 91 1.37 5.20 -2.42
CA PHE A 91 1.11 4.51 -3.69
C PHE A 91 0.02 3.42 -3.66
N MET A 92 -0.50 3.03 -2.49
CA MET A 92 -1.48 1.94 -2.37
C MET A 92 -2.82 2.24 -3.06
N SER A 93 -3.51 1.20 -3.50
CA SER A 93 -4.94 1.23 -3.85
C SER A 93 -5.70 0.47 -2.77
N PRO A 94 -6.32 1.17 -1.79
CA PRO A 94 -6.93 0.50 -0.65
C PRO A 94 -8.25 -0.20 -1.03
N ILE A 95 -8.55 -1.30 -0.35
CA ILE A 95 -9.84 -1.99 -0.44
C ILE A 95 -10.44 -2.03 0.96
N CYS A 96 -11.54 -1.30 1.15
CA CYS A 96 -12.28 -1.32 2.41
C CYS A 96 -13.51 -2.22 2.28
N LEU A 97 -13.56 -3.32 3.04
CA LEU A 97 -14.71 -4.21 3.13
C LEU A 97 -15.46 -3.95 4.44
N ARG A 98 -16.74 -3.60 4.37
CA ARG A 98 -17.57 -3.35 5.56
C ARG A 98 -18.47 -4.55 5.86
N ILE A 99 -18.13 -5.32 6.91
CA ILE A 99 -19.01 -6.37 7.43
C ILE A 99 -19.98 -5.75 8.45
N PRO A 100 -21.30 -5.77 8.23
CA PRO A 100 -22.25 -5.21 9.19
C PRO A 100 -22.29 -6.00 10.50
N ALA A 101 -22.68 -5.34 11.60
CA ALA A 101 -22.80 -5.98 12.90
C ALA A 101 -23.80 -7.14 12.85
N GLY A 102 -23.40 -8.29 13.41
CA GLY A 102 -24.24 -9.50 13.46
C GLY A 102 -24.32 -10.28 12.15
N VAL A 103 -23.62 -9.86 11.09
CA VAL A 103 -23.57 -10.60 9.82
C VAL A 103 -22.44 -11.62 9.85
N VAL A 104 -22.75 -12.86 9.45
CA VAL A 104 -21.77 -13.93 9.23
C VAL A 104 -21.64 -14.17 7.74
N HIS A 105 -20.41 -14.09 7.22
CA HIS A 105 -20.09 -14.55 5.87
C HIS A 105 -19.71 -16.02 5.93
N PRO A 106 -20.50 -16.92 5.30
CA PRO A 106 -20.29 -18.36 5.43
C PRO A 106 -19.10 -18.85 4.59
N GLU A 107 -18.76 -18.12 3.53
CA GLU A 107 -17.66 -18.44 2.62
C GLU A 107 -16.52 -17.43 2.76
N PRO A 108 -15.26 -17.82 2.53
CA PRO A 108 -14.14 -16.89 2.51
C PRO A 108 -14.31 -15.80 1.46
N ILE A 109 -13.97 -14.57 1.84
CA ILE A 109 -13.73 -13.50 0.87
C ILE A 109 -12.29 -13.65 0.38
N VAL A 110 -12.12 -13.81 -0.92
CA VAL A 110 -10.78 -13.94 -1.53
C VAL A 110 -10.46 -12.68 -2.32
N ILE A 111 -9.42 -11.98 -1.89
CA ILE A 111 -8.86 -10.81 -2.57
C ILE A 111 -7.59 -11.27 -3.28
N THR A 112 -7.60 -11.23 -4.61
CA THR A 112 -6.46 -11.63 -5.43
C THR A 112 -5.87 -10.41 -6.11
N HIS A 113 -4.61 -10.13 -5.82
CA HIS A 113 -3.81 -9.09 -6.48
C HIS A 113 -2.92 -9.73 -7.55
N THR A 114 -3.03 -9.27 -8.80
CA THR A 114 -2.15 -9.66 -9.90
C THR A 114 -1.37 -8.45 -10.34
N LEU A 115 -0.04 -8.50 -10.20
CA LEU A 115 0.86 -7.48 -10.72
C LEU A 115 1.24 -7.85 -12.15
N LEU A 116 0.83 -7.01 -13.10
CA LEU A 116 1.28 -7.10 -14.48
C LEU A 116 2.52 -6.22 -14.64
N THR A 117 3.61 -6.85 -15.07
CA THR A 117 4.83 -6.17 -15.48
C THR A 117 4.89 -6.20 -17.00
N ASP A 118 4.92 -5.03 -17.63
CA ASP A 118 5.20 -4.91 -19.06
C ASP A 118 6.62 -5.40 -19.41
#